data_AF-A0A1H0FMD5-F1
#
_entry.id   AF-A0A1H0FMD5-F1
#
_cell.length_a   1.000
_cell.length_b   1.000
_cell.length_c   1.000
_cell.angle_alpha   90.00
_cell.angle_beta   90.00
_cell.angle_gamma   90.00
#
_symmetry.space_group_name_H-M   'P 1'
#
loop_
_entity.id
_entity.type
_entity.pdbx_description
1 polymer ?
#
loop_
_entity_poly.entity_id
_entity_poly.type
_entity_poly.pdbx_seq_one_letter_code
_entity_poly.pdbx_strand_id
1 'polypeptide(L)'
;MKVKWSRALPATPTSVTVVKDAAGGIETVSVVHGPWEVRVHRVDGPGGGVVVREGGWAVADDAGQPEVRTGPGRALARRTDGLTSAIVGLYGWSGTEGVVVRAVDTNAVGRHSATPVLELAEGAGLLVTLVVLTADPAVPLTGASATVAADGAVEIRFPDGTPERVPPLSAPRPSSPAPAPGGRS
;
A
#
# COMPACT_ATOMS: atom_id res chain seq x y z
N MET A 1 20.40 -42.98 13.76
CA MET A 1 19.21 -42.15 14.07
C MET A 1 19.27 -40.92 13.16
N LYS A 2 18.46 -40.85 12.10
CA LYS A 2 18.45 -39.73 11.14
C LYS A 2 17.35 -38.76 11.55
N VAL A 3 17.74 -37.59 12.06
CA VAL A 3 16.79 -36.49 12.33
C VAL A 3 16.59 -35.74 11.02
N LYS A 4 15.40 -35.85 10.43
CA LYS A 4 14.94 -34.96 9.36
C LYS A 4 14.40 -33.69 10.02
N TRP A 5 15.03 -32.55 9.73
CA TRP A 5 14.44 -31.25 10.00
C TRP A 5 13.59 -30.85 8.79
N SER A 6 12.27 -30.96 8.91
CA SER A 6 11.34 -30.22 8.05
C SER A 6 11.04 -28.90 8.76
N ARG A 7 11.72 -27.83 8.36
CA ARG A 7 11.35 -26.48 8.78
C ARG A 7 10.18 -26.06 7.88
N ALA A 8 8.95 -26.20 8.37
CA ALA A 8 7.86 -25.41 7.83
C ALA A 8 8.28 -23.94 7.98
N LEU A 9 8.30 -23.20 6.88
CA LEU A 9 8.49 -21.75 6.93
C LEU A 9 7.38 -21.20 7.84
N PRO A 10 7.69 -20.34 8.83
CA PRO A 10 6.63 -19.67 9.57
C PRO A 10 5.78 -18.89 8.57
N ALA A 11 4.46 -18.92 8.74
CA ALA A 11 3.56 -18.12 7.95
C ALA A 11 4.04 -16.66 7.97
N THR A 12 4.09 -16.06 6.79
CA THR A 12 4.44 -14.65 6.58
C THR A 12 3.57 -13.79 7.50
N PRO A 13 4.14 -12.84 8.27
CA PRO A 13 3.34 -12.04 9.17
C PRO A 13 2.35 -11.21 8.35
N THR A 14 1.08 -11.56 8.52
CA THR A 14 -0.07 -10.85 7.94
C THR A 14 -0.75 -10.07 9.07
N SER A 15 -0.86 -8.77 8.92
CA SER A 15 -1.65 -7.92 9.81
C SER A 15 -2.93 -7.47 9.11
N VAL A 16 -4.02 -7.38 9.88
CA VAL A 16 -5.31 -6.90 9.39
C VAL A 16 -5.75 -5.73 10.25
N THR A 17 -6.07 -4.60 9.62
CA THR A 17 -6.56 -3.39 10.27
C THR A 17 -7.83 -2.93 9.58
N VAL A 18 -8.89 -2.70 10.36
CA VAL A 18 -10.17 -2.21 9.84
C VAL A 18 -10.50 -0.88 10.51
N VAL A 19 -10.69 0.17 9.70
CA VAL A 19 -11.14 1.49 10.16
C VAL A 19 -12.43 1.84 9.43
N LYS A 20 -13.50 2.16 10.18
CA LYS A 20 -14.84 2.43 9.63
C LYS A 20 -15.47 3.62 10.35
N ASP A 21 -16.18 4.46 9.62
CA ASP A 21 -17.03 5.52 10.17
C ASP A 21 -18.39 5.59 9.42
N ALA A 22 -19.16 6.65 9.67
CA ALA A 22 -20.47 6.85 9.05
C ALA A 22 -20.38 7.22 7.56
N ALA A 23 -19.23 7.69 7.08
CA ALA A 23 -18.99 8.17 5.73
C ALA A 23 -18.29 7.12 4.84
N GLY A 24 -17.72 6.06 5.39
CA GLY A 24 -17.05 5.02 4.62
C GLY A 24 -16.24 4.06 5.49
N GLY A 25 -15.38 3.28 4.85
CA GLY A 25 -14.50 2.36 5.56
C GLY A 25 -13.29 1.98 4.73
N ILE A 26 -12.17 1.73 5.41
CA ILE A 26 -10.99 1.13 4.81
C ILE A 26 -10.68 -0.13 5.60
N GLU A 27 -10.64 -1.25 4.90
CA GLU A 27 -10.09 -2.50 5.42
C GLU A 27 -8.74 -2.75 4.75
N THR A 28 -7.71 -2.95 5.56
CA THR A 28 -6.33 -3.11 5.13
C THR A 28 -5.79 -4.44 5.60
N VAL A 29 -5.12 -5.17 4.70
CA VAL A 29 -4.26 -6.31 5.02
C VAL A 29 -2.85 -5.99 4.55
N SER A 30 -1.87 -6.12 5.42
CA SER A 30 -0.44 -6.02 5.06
C SER A 30 0.21 -7.40 5.12
N VAL A 31 0.93 -7.77 4.07
CA VAL A 31 1.74 -8.99 3.98
C VAL A 31 3.20 -8.59 3.84
N VAL A 32 4.04 -8.98 4.80
CA VAL A 32 5.45 -8.57 4.85
C VAL A 32 6.38 -9.75 4.54
N HIS A 33 7.15 -9.64 3.47
CA HIS A 33 8.17 -10.60 3.08
C HIS A 33 9.54 -9.91 2.92
N GLY A 34 10.42 -10.06 3.91
CA GLY A 34 11.71 -9.38 3.92
C GLY A 34 11.55 -7.84 3.87
N PRO A 35 12.18 -7.13 2.92
CA PRO A 35 12.08 -5.67 2.79
C PRO A 35 10.80 -5.20 2.08
N TRP A 36 9.98 -6.14 1.61
CA TRP A 36 8.77 -5.86 0.84
C TRP A 36 7.53 -6.02 1.71
N GLU A 37 6.70 -4.98 1.74
CA GLU A 37 5.35 -5.03 2.30
C GLU A 37 4.35 -4.85 1.15
N VAL A 38 3.43 -5.78 0.98
CA VAL A 38 2.27 -5.58 0.11
C VAL A 38 1.06 -5.23 0.96
N ARG A 39 0.47 -4.07 0.70
CA ARG A 39 -0.73 -3.58 1.36
C ARG A 39 -1.91 -3.73 0.42
N VAL A 40 -2.95 -4.39 0.90
CA VAL A 40 -4.21 -4.61 0.21
C VAL A 40 -5.28 -3.81 0.94
N HIS A 41 -5.87 -2.84 0.27
CA HIS A 41 -6.93 -2.00 0.82
C HIS A 41 -8.24 -2.25 0.07
N ARG A 42 -9.32 -2.48 0.81
CA ARG A 42 -10.68 -2.24 0.35
C ARG A 42 -11.09 -0.87 0.86
N VAL A 43 -11.36 0.05 -0.06
CA VAL A 43 -11.87 1.40 0.23
C VAL A 43 -13.34 1.46 -0.16
N ASP A 44 -14.19 1.73 0.84
CA ASP A 44 -15.62 1.98 0.70
C ASP A 44 -15.90 3.47 0.94
N GLY A 45 -16.72 4.08 0.09
CA GLY A 45 -17.18 5.45 0.26
C GLY A 45 -18.32 5.81 -0.71
N PRO A 46 -19.15 6.81 -0.39
CA PRO A 46 -20.27 7.21 -1.24
C PRO A 46 -19.76 7.80 -2.56
N GLY A 47 -20.10 7.14 -3.67
CA GLY A 47 -20.12 7.75 -5.00
C GLY A 47 -18.78 8.13 -5.63
N GLY A 48 -17.71 7.38 -5.40
CA GLY A 48 -16.46 7.51 -6.16
C GLY A 48 -15.62 8.77 -5.88
N GLY A 49 -16.09 9.73 -5.09
CA GLY A 49 -15.40 11.00 -4.84
C GLY A 49 -14.39 11.01 -3.68
N VAL A 50 -13.96 9.86 -3.17
CA VAL A 50 -13.01 9.80 -2.05
C VAL A 50 -11.59 9.90 -2.59
N VAL A 51 -10.85 10.93 -2.18
CA VAL A 51 -9.42 11.03 -2.46
C VAL A 51 -8.68 10.03 -1.58
N VAL A 52 -7.96 9.09 -2.19
CA VAL A 52 -7.11 8.13 -1.48
C VAL A 52 -5.66 8.52 -1.65
N ARG A 53 -4.92 8.58 -0.54
CA ARG A 53 -3.47 8.75 -0.51
C ARG A 53 -2.85 7.58 0.24
N GLU A 54 -1.94 6.87 -0.43
CA GLU A 54 -1.17 5.78 0.18
C GLU A 54 0.30 6.18 0.25
N GLY A 55 0.86 6.14 1.47
CA GLY A 55 2.23 6.57 1.73
C GLY A 55 3.18 5.41 2.00
N GLY A 56 4.36 5.47 1.38
CA GLY A 56 5.49 4.64 1.80
C GLY A 56 6.09 5.13 3.12
N TRP A 57 7.30 4.64 3.43
CA TRP A 57 8.03 5.11 4.60
C TRP A 57 8.64 6.49 4.36
N ALA A 58 8.52 7.39 5.33
CA ALA A 58 9.27 8.63 5.33
C ALA A 58 10.76 8.31 5.56
N VAL A 59 11.63 8.76 4.67
CA VAL A 59 13.07 8.77 4.92
C VAL A 59 13.51 10.19 5.27
N ALA A 60 14.32 10.32 6.32
CA ALA A 60 14.76 11.61 6.82
C ALA A 60 16.29 11.69 6.95
N ASP A 61 16.85 12.87 6.74
CA ASP A 61 18.28 13.15 6.78
C ASP A 61 18.52 14.57 7.32
N ASP A 62 19.49 14.72 8.21
CA ASP A 62 19.90 16.02 8.75
C ASP A 62 20.82 16.76 7.77
N ALA A 63 21.59 16.02 6.97
CA ALA A 63 22.61 16.60 6.11
C ALA A 63 22.03 17.26 4.85
N GLY A 64 20.86 16.82 4.39
CA GLY A 64 20.25 17.39 3.20
C GLY A 64 18.95 16.71 2.77
N GLN A 65 18.33 17.22 1.72
CA GLN A 65 17.11 16.66 1.16
C GLN A 65 17.36 15.27 0.54
N PRO A 66 16.56 14.24 0.88
CA PRO A 66 16.64 12.95 0.19
C PRO A 66 16.45 13.09 -1.32
N GLU A 67 17.17 12.31 -2.11
CA GLU A 67 16.97 12.20 -3.55
C GLU A 67 15.60 11.61 -3.86
N VAL A 68 14.95 12.04 -4.94
CA VAL A 68 13.62 11.57 -5.32
C VAL A 68 13.54 11.15 -6.77
N ARG A 69 12.72 10.13 -7.03
CA ARG A 69 12.33 9.71 -8.37
C ARG A 69 10.86 9.40 -8.39
N THR A 70 10.15 9.89 -9.39
CA THR A 70 8.72 9.67 -9.58
C THR A 70 8.45 9.10 -10.97
N GLY A 71 7.26 8.54 -11.18
CA GLY A 71 6.76 8.13 -12.48
C GLY A 71 5.42 7.41 -12.37
N PRO A 72 4.95 6.84 -13.49
CA PRO A 72 3.63 6.21 -13.54
C PRO A 72 3.48 5.12 -12.46
N GLY A 73 2.50 5.31 -11.58
CA GLY A 73 2.18 4.40 -10.48
C GLY A 73 3.30 4.14 -9.48
N ARG A 74 4.35 4.99 -9.41
CA ARG A 74 5.49 4.75 -8.50
C ARG A 74 6.21 6.01 -8.06
N ALA A 75 6.72 5.98 -6.83
CA ALA A 75 7.60 7.01 -6.30
C ALA A 75 8.68 6.41 -5.40
N LEU A 76 9.78 7.13 -5.26
CA LEU A 76 10.95 6.72 -4.50
C LEU A 76 11.59 7.94 -3.83
N ALA A 77 12.06 7.74 -2.60
CA ALA A 77 12.92 8.66 -1.88
C ALA A 77 14.14 7.91 -1.33
N ARG A 78 15.33 8.49 -1.45
CA ARG A 78 16.61 7.86 -1.05
C ARG A 78 17.50 8.84 -0.31
N ARG A 79 18.01 8.42 0.84
CA ARG A 79 19.04 9.14 1.60
C ARG A 79 20.42 8.94 0.98
N THR A 80 21.34 9.82 1.33
CA THR A 80 22.74 9.77 0.88
C THR A 80 23.47 8.49 1.32
N ASP A 81 23.08 7.92 2.46
CA ASP A 81 23.60 6.64 2.99
C ASP A 81 23.00 5.38 2.33
N GLY A 82 22.09 5.56 1.36
CA GLY A 82 21.47 4.48 0.62
C GLY A 82 20.12 4.00 1.18
N LEU A 83 19.69 4.42 2.38
CA LEU A 83 18.36 4.08 2.87
C LEU A 83 17.29 4.61 1.92
N THR A 84 16.51 3.69 1.36
CA THR A 84 15.57 3.93 0.27
C THR A 84 14.18 3.50 0.70
N SER A 85 13.20 4.38 0.47
CA SER A 85 11.77 4.07 0.52
C SER A 85 11.21 4.13 -0.90
N ALA A 86 10.41 3.14 -1.27
CA ALA A 86 9.72 3.10 -2.55
C ALA A 86 8.27 2.65 -2.38
N ILE A 87 7.41 3.17 -3.25
CA ILE A 87 6.01 2.77 -3.36
C ILE A 87 5.68 2.48 -4.82
N VAL A 88 4.97 1.38 -5.08
CA VAL A 88 4.57 0.94 -6.42
C VAL A 88 3.13 0.44 -6.38
N GLY A 89 2.26 0.99 -7.22
CA GLY A 89 0.90 0.50 -7.40
C GLY A 89 0.91 -0.81 -8.19
N LEU A 90 0.33 -1.87 -7.62
CA LEU A 90 0.23 -3.18 -8.27
C LEU A 90 -1.14 -3.44 -8.88
N TYR A 91 -2.21 -2.95 -8.23
CA TYR A 91 -3.59 -3.09 -8.70
C TYR A 91 -4.43 -1.89 -8.25
N GLY A 92 -5.37 -1.44 -9.08
CA GLY A 92 -6.31 -0.35 -8.76
C GLY A 92 -5.74 1.08 -8.88
N TRP A 93 -4.44 1.22 -9.15
CA TRP A 93 -3.73 2.51 -9.25
C TRP A 93 -3.56 3.03 -10.69
N SER A 94 -4.37 2.54 -11.64
CA SER A 94 -4.24 2.91 -13.06
C SER A 94 -4.41 4.41 -13.28
N GLY A 95 -3.55 5.01 -14.11
CA GLY A 95 -3.64 6.43 -14.47
C GLY A 95 -3.08 7.39 -13.42
N THR A 96 -2.50 6.88 -12.33
CA THR A 96 -1.84 7.71 -11.30
C THR A 96 -0.36 7.91 -11.58
N GLU A 97 0.16 9.09 -11.24
CA GLU A 97 1.59 9.34 -11.09
C GLU A 97 1.96 9.22 -9.61
N GLY A 98 3.10 8.60 -9.30
CA GLY A 98 3.63 8.68 -7.95
C GLY A 98 4.21 10.07 -7.67
N VAL A 99 4.06 10.52 -6.44
CA VAL A 99 4.58 11.81 -5.96
C VAL A 99 5.46 11.62 -4.73
N VAL A 100 6.24 12.62 -4.37
CA VAL A 100 6.98 12.63 -3.10
C VAL A 100 6.62 13.87 -2.31
N VAL A 101 6.11 13.66 -1.11
CA VAL A 101 5.84 14.74 -0.15
C VAL A 101 7.14 15.02 0.60
N ARG A 102 7.65 16.24 0.46
CA ARG A 102 8.83 16.71 1.20
C ARG A 102 8.41 17.58 2.36
N ALA A 103 9.16 17.50 3.45
CA ALA A 103 8.96 18.38 4.57
C ALA A 103 10.28 18.67 5.30
N VAL A 104 10.31 19.79 6.04
CA VAL A 104 11.48 20.25 6.81
C VAL A 104 11.02 20.53 8.23
N ASP A 105 11.79 20.08 9.23
CA ASP A 105 11.50 20.27 10.66
C ASP A 105 10.11 19.72 11.09
N THR A 106 9.65 18.65 10.43
CA THR A 106 8.34 17.98 10.69
C THR A 106 8.48 16.50 11.04
N ASN A 107 9.71 15.99 11.15
CA ASN A 107 10.00 14.61 11.49
C ASN A 107 10.97 14.59 12.70
N ALA A 108 10.74 13.67 13.63
CA ALA A 108 11.56 13.51 14.83
C ALA A 108 12.94 12.88 14.55
N VAL A 109 13.15 12.26 13.39
CA VAL A 109 14.37 11.50 13.06
C VAL A 109 15.27 12.16 12.01
N GLY A 110 14.97 13.41 11.63
CA GLY A 110 15.85 14.19 10.78
C GLY A 110 15.19 15.48 10.29
N ARG A 111 16.00 16.50 10.05
CA ARG A 111 15.57 17.82 9.60
C ARG A 111 14.83 17.80 8.27
N HIS A 112 15.34 17.09 7.27
CA HIS A 112 14.72 16.98 5.96
C HIS A 112 14.08 15.62 5.82
N SER A 113 12.84 15.55 5.34
CA SER A 113 12.17 14.27 5.09
C SER A 113 11.49 14.23 3.72
N ALA A 114 11.38 13.02 3.19
CA ALA A 114 10.71 12.73 1.94
C ALA A 114 9.91 11.43 2.05
N THR A 115 8.63 11.48 1.69
CA THR A 115 7.71 10.35 1.74
C THR A 115 7.16 10.09 0.34
N PRO A 116 7.46 8.94 -0.28
CA PRO A 116 6.81 8.51 -1.51
C PRO A 116 5.32 8.27 -1.30
N VAL A 117 4.47 8.72 -2.22
CA VAL A 117 3.01 8.65 -2.10
C VAL A 117 2.40 8.28 -3.45
N LEU A 118 1.32 7.49 -3.42
CA LEU A 118 0.37 7.34 -4.52
C LEU A 118 -0.93 8.07 -4.16
N GLU A 119 -1.54 8.73 -5.14
CA GLU A 119 -2.80 9.48 -4.95
C GLU A 119 -3.81 9.11 -6.04
N LEU A 120 -5.03 8.81 -5.62
CA LEU A 120 -6.21 8.62 -6.46
C LEU A 120 -7.23 9.70 -6.10
N ALA A 121 -7.63 10.52 -7.06
CA ALA A 121 -8.67 11.52 -6.86
C ALA A 121 -10.05 10.89 -6.58
N GLU A 122 -10.29 9.73 -7.21
CA GLU A 122 -11.54 8.96 -7.12
C GLU A 122 -11.21 7.51 -6.72
N GLY A 123 -10.77 7.33 -5.48
CA GLY A 123 -10.36 6.04 -4.94
C GLY A 123 -11.52 5.30 -4.28
N ALA A 124 -12.02 4.26 -4.96
CA ALA A 124 -12.95 3.30 -4.38
C ALA A 124 -12.61 1.89 -4.88
N GLY A 125 -12.96 0.87 -4.09
CA GLY A 125 -12.71 -0.53 -4.44
C GLY A 125 -11.39 -1.05 -3.90
N LEU A 126 -10.75 -1.94 -4.65
CA LEU A 126 -9.56 -2.66 -4.19
C LEU A 126 -8.28 -2.01 -4.71
N LEU A 127 -7.37 -1.68 -3.79
CA LEU A 127 -6.06 -1.10 -4.10
C LEU A 127 -4.98 -2.03 -3.56
N VAL A 128 -3.98 -2.35 -4.38
CA VAL A 128 -2.84 -3.17 -3.95
C VAL A 128 -1.56 -2.42 -4.23
N THR A 129 -0.73 -2.29 -3.21
CA THR A 129 0.48 -1.46 -3.22
C THR A 129 1.66 -2.24 -2.69
N LEU A 130 2.79 -2.20 -3.38
CA LEU A 130 4.08 -2.59 -2.83
C LEU A 130 4.71 -1.38 -2.15
N VAL A 131 5.14 -1.56 -0.90
CA VAL A 131 5.97 -0.62 -0.15
C VAL A 131 7.29 -1.31 0.18
N VAL A 132 8.40 -0.61 -0.03
CA VAL A 132 9.75 -1.13 0.23
C VAL A 132 10.51 -0.15 1.11
N LEU A 133 11.19 -0.66 2.14
CA LEU A 133 12.18 0.10 2.92
C LEU A 133 13.44 -0.73 3.05
N THR A 134 14.55 -0.24 2.51
CA THR A 134 15.81 -0.98 2.50
C THR A 134 17.02 -0.05 2.41
N ALA A 135 18.12 -0.44 3.06
CA ALA A 135 19.44 0.13 2.82
C ALA A 135 20.32 -0.76 1.94
N ASP A 136 19.85 -1.98 1.60
CA ASP A 136 20.57 -2.91 0.73
C ASP A 136 20.29 -2.57 -0.74
N PRO A 137 21.30 -2.17 -1.53
CA PRO A 137 21.15 -1.83 -2.94
C PRO A 137 20.83 -3.05 -3.84
N ALA A 138 21.03 -4.27 -3.35
CA ALA A 138 20.71 -5.49 -4.07
C ALA A 138 19.22 -5.82 -4.05
N VAL A 139 18.42 -5.20 -3.17
CA VAL A 139 16.98 -5.44 -3.05
C VAL A 139 16.22 -4.84 -4.24
N PRO A 140 15.51 -5.64 -5.05
CA PRO A 140 14.60 -5.14 -6.07
C PRO A 140 13.53 -4.21 -5.51
N LEU A 141 13.31 -3.06 -6.17
CA LEU A 141 12.22 -2.14 -5.88
C LEU A 141 11.01 -2.34 -6.80
N THR A 142 11.12 -3.30 -7.73
CA THR A 142 10.12 -3.65 -8.75
C THR A 142 10.08 -5.16 -8.91
N GLY A 143 9.16 -5.67 -9.74
CA GLY A 143 9.05 -7.10 -10.05
C GLY A 143 8.01 -7.84 -9.19
N ALA A 144 7.41 -7.17 -8.20
CA ALA A 144 6.21 -7.68 -7.56
C ALA A 144 5.00 -7.54 -8.49
N SER A 145 4.00 -8.40 -8.32
CA SER A 145 2.73 -8.34 -9.05
C SER A 145 1.57 -8.75 -8.15
N ALA A 146 0.38 -8.26 -8.45
CA ALA A 146 -0.85 -8.69 -7.80
C ALA A 146 -1.97 -8.92 -8.83
N THR A 147 -2.75 -9.98 -8.65
CA THR A 147 -3.95 -10.26 -9.44
C THR A 147 -5.12 -10.58 -8.53
N VAL A 148 -6.34 -10.24 -8.97
CA VAL A 148 -7.57 -10.51 -8.21
C VAL A 148 -8.24 -11.75 -8.81
N ALA A 149 -8.41 -12.79 -8.00
CA ALA A 149 -9.09 -14.01 -8.38
C ALA A 149 -10.62 -13.80 -8.45
N ALA A 150 -11.33 -14.74 -9.09
CA ALA A 150 -12.78 -14.67 -9.27
C ALA A 150 -13.57 -14.65 -7.94
N ASP A 151 -13.01 -15.22 -6.87
CA ASP A 151 -13.59 -15.20 -5.53
C ASP A 151 -13.29 -13.90 -4.76
N GLY A 152 -12.54 -12.97 -5.36
CA GLY A 152 -12.14 -11.69 -4.77
C GLY A 152 -10.86 -11.76 -3.93
N ALA A 153 -10.19 -12.91 -3.86
CA ALA A 153 -8.88 -13.01 -3.21
C ALA A 153 -7.80 -12.31 -4.02
N VAL A 154 -6.76 -11.81 -3.35
CA VAL A 154 -5.59 -11.21 -3.99
C VAL A 154 -4.45 -12.21 -3.99
N GLU A 155 -3.97 -12.56 -5.17
CA GLU A 155 -2.76 -13.36 -5.37
C GLU A 155 -1.58 -12.42 -5.57
N ILE A 156 -0.59 -12.54 -4.71
CA ILE A 156 0.60 -11.71 -4.67
C ILE A 156 1.78 -12.55 -5.12
N ARG A 157 2.66 -11.95 -5.92
CA ARG A 157 3.99 -12.49 -6.18
C ARG A 157 5.04 -11.45 -5.82
N PHE A 158 5.93 -11.79 -4.89
CA PHE A 158 7.06 -10.94 -4.52
C PHE A 158 8.16 -10.97 -5.59
N PRO A 159 9.11 -10.00 -5.58
CA PRO A 159 10.16 -9.93 -6.59
C PRO A 159 11.07 -11.16 -6.65
N ASP A 160 11.22 -11.90 -5.56
CA ASP A 160 11.97 -13.17 -5.51
C ASP A 160 11.16 -14.39 -6.03
N GLY A 161 9.92 -14.15 -6.47
CA GLY A 161 9.01 -15.16 -6.99
C GLY A 161 8.13 -15.84 -5.93
N THR A 162 8.32 -15.53 -4.65
CA THR A 162 7.52 -16.08 -3.54
C THR A 162 6.04 -15.71 -3.70
N PRO A 163 5.12 -16.70 -3.73
CA PRO A 163 3.69 -16.45 -3.81
C PRO A 163 3.08 -16.24 -2.42
N GLU A 164 2.12 -15.33 -2.34
CA GLU A 164 1.26 -15.14 -1.16
C GLU A 164 -0.19 -14.94 -1.58
N ARG A 165 -1.12 -15.18 -0.65
CA ARG A 165 -2.56 -15.02 -0.92
C ARG A 165 -3.26 -14.31 0.22
N VAL A 166 -3.93 -13.21 -0.11
CA VAL A 166 -4.84 -12.52 0.81
C VAL A 166 -6.27 -12.96 0.50
N PRO A 167 -7.00 -13.53 1.48
CA PRO A 167 -8.42 -13.86 1.31
C PRO A 167 -9.25 -12.63 0.91
N PRO A 168 -10.45 -12.82 0.35
CA PRO A 168 -11.32 -11.70 0.01
C PRO A 168 -11.58 -10.80 1.23
N LEU A 169 -11.39 -9.49 1.04
CA LEU A 169 -11.79 -8.48 2.01
C LEU A 169 -13.32 -8.34 2.04
N SER A 170 -13.85 -7.68 3.07
CA SER A 170 -15.28 -7.47 3.24
C SER A 170 -15.95 -6.93 1.97
N ALA A 171 -17.19 -7.35 1.72
CA ALA A 171 -17.98 -6.82 0.62
C ALA A 171 -18.32 -5.33 0.87
N PRO A 172 -18.44 -4.51 -0.20
CA PRO A 172 -18.85 -3.12 -0.07
C PRO A 172 -20.21 -3.02 0.63
N ARG A 173 -20.37 -2.00 1.48
CA ARG A 173 -21.69 -1.72 2.05
C ARG A 173 -22.62 -1.23 0.92
N PRO A 174 -23.84 -1.78 0.77
CA PRO A 174 -24.81 -1.21 -0.16
C PRO A 174 -25.11 0.24 0.26
N SER A 175 -25.26 1.14 -0.72
CA SER A 175 -25.70 2.51 -0.45
C SER A 175 -27.07 2.47 0.23
N SER A 176 -27.26 3.27 1.29
CA SER A 176 -28.59 3.42 1.89
C SER A 176 -29.59 3.84 0.81
N PRO A 177 -30.79 3.23 0.76
CA PRO A 177 -31.81 3.64 -0.18
C PRO A 177 -32.15 5.11 0.05
N ALA A 178 -32.34 5.85 -1.06
CA ALA A 178 -32.79 7.23 -0.99
C ALA A 178 -34.08 7.33 -0.17
N PRO A 179 -34.27 8.39 0.65
CA PRO A 179 -35.52 8.58 1.38
C PRO A 179 -36.69 8.57 0.39
N ALA A 180 -37.74 7.82 0.73
CA ALA A 180 -38.94 7.72 -0.09
C ALA A 180 -39.48 9.13 -0.41
N PRO A 181 -39.89 9.42 -1.66
CA PRO A 181 -40.44 10.72 -2.00
C PRO A 181 -41.65 10.99 -1.10
N GLY A 182 -41.57 12.08 -0.32
CA GLY A 182 -42.61 12.47 0.60
C GLY A 182 -43.94 12.62 -0.13
N GLY A 183 -44.90 11.77 0.21
CA GLY A 183 -46.26 11.87 -0.29
C GLY A 183 -46.84 13.22 0.14
N ARG A 184 -47.21 14.06 -0.83
CA ARG A 184 -48.04 15.23 -0.56
C ARG A 184 -49.49 14.73 -0.49
N SER A 185 -50.14 14.95 0.66
CA SER A 185 -51.59 14.86 0.83
C SER A 185 -52.29 16.02 0.14
#